data_AF-A0A4Z0A2H8-F1
#
_entry.id   AF-A0A4Z0A2H8-F1
#
_cell.length_a   1.000
_cell.length_b   1.000
_cell.length_c   1.000
_cell.angle_alpha   90.00
_cell.angle_beta   90.00
_cell.angle_gamma   90.00
#
_symmetry.space_group_name_H-M   'P 1'
#
loop_
_entity.id
_entity.type
_entity.pdbx_description
1 polymer ?
#
loop_
_entity_poly.entity_id
_entity_poly.type
_entity_poly.pdbx_seq_one_letter_code
_entity_poly.pdbx_strand_id
1 'polypeptide(L)'
;MDMIARVYVHRDFLSPAMRKAVDAGERGRTLAQYVHRDKMQQVFEMCRRAHVDFRERFAGAQETMKRLSDGTADVRLVLADSHLVDEAEALVQRSQDVFDRISDAVATLESPATDSDGILQELRHSDTALRDNLIAITDIKNAYTEQCMRGLRQISLLNNDLIHFPASLTALQNSIRAKTSFVHLQKLHNMIYFYGATLIEIVRRKEFGRFFYQRAQVILEVMAKLSSSERKRRQLYRGEIDGQIPWDISGMKDPVPSIDFSPTGGNELDDVYSLERSDVDDLLHVLDDLEHFAETLNDKDEALQALHETRAGLEKLISKMDSLESGFDRIAERSLLSSSRLASSRRRCKLHVDEQAFQELHEQLRDVQHSKLVQETASNEERSTLQAEIKQLKGRLDGTDQDRADRSERELQQVRAQLESEATARRILEDRHAEMLADIDTSRRELAQALAEATNQTKSAEVLRQQLAQARSEFEDVKALEARNSAKVASLLQDQEDTFRNLESQARL
;
A
#
# COMPACT_ATOMS: atom_id res chain seq x y z
N MET A 1 24.41 -20.26 15.03
CA MET A 1 24.78 -21.15 16.17
C MET A 1 26.26 -20.99 16.51
N ASP A 2 27.14 -20.93 15.51
CA ASP A 2 28.59 -20.86 15.76
C ASP A 2 29.01 -19.55 16.45
N MET A 3 28.33 -18.43 16.16
CA MET A 3 28.57 -17.14 16.83
C MET A 3 28.25 -17.21 18.33
N ILE A 4 27.06 -17.69 18.71
CA ILE A 4 26.67 -17.80 20.12
C ILE A 4 27.48 -18.86 20.89
N ALA A 5 28.17 -19.76 20.20
CA ALA A 5 29.08 -20.73 20.82
C ALA A 5 30.39 -20.10 21.27
N ARG A 6 30.72 -18.91 20.78
CA ARG A 6 31.93 -18.15 21.15
C ARG A 6 31.69 -17.10 22.23
N VAL A 7 30.43 -16.80 22.55
CA VAL A 7 30.07 -15.86 23.63
C VAL A 7 29.99 -16.62 24.95
N TYR A 8 30.93 -16.34 25.85
CA TYR A 8 30.92 -16.88 27.21
C TYR A 8 29.91 -16.15 28.09
N VAL A 9 29.24 -16.92 28.94
CA VAL A 9 28.29 -16.40 29.92
C VAL A 9 29.05 -15.91 31.14
N HIS A 10 28.73 -14.69 31.57
CA HIS A 10 29.36 -14.03 32.70
C HIS A 10 29.22 -14.86 33.98
N ARG A 11 30.27 -14.86 34.81
CA ARG A 11 30.39 -15.73 36.00
C ARG A 11 29.20 -15.60 36.94
N ASP A 12 28.62 -14.41 37.07
CA ASP A 12 27.53 -14.16 38.02
C ASP A 12 26.20 -14.79 37.59
N PHE A 13 26.03 -15.09 36.31
CA PHE A 13 24.86 -15.83 35.82
C PHE A 13 25.04 -17.35 35.91
N LEU A 14 26.22 -17.82 36.27
CA LEU A 14 26.50 -19.24 36.45
C LEU A 14 26.07 -19.72 37.84
N SER A 15 25.66 -20.99 37.92
CA SER A 15 25.34 -21.62 39.20
C SER A 15 26.58 -21.66 40.11
N PRO A 16 26.40 -21.68 41.45
CA PRO A 16 27.53 -21.68 42.39
C PRO A 16 28.53 -22.81 42.17
N ALA A 17 28.05 -24.00 41.77
CA ALA A 17 28.90 -25.13 41.42
C ALA A 17 29.73 -24.87 40.16
N MET A 18 29.12 -24.26 39.12
CA MET A 18 29.81 -23.93 37.88
C MET A 18 30.82 -22.78 38.08
N ARG A 19 30.52 -21.80 38.93
CA ARG A 19 31.49 -20.75 39.31
C ARG A 19 32.77 -21.35 39.89
N LYS A 20 32.63 -22.24 40.90
CA LYS A 20 33.77 -22.95 41.50
C LYS A 20 34.57 -23.77 40.49
N ALA A 21 33.89 -24.39 39.52
CA ALA A 21 34.55 -25.15 38.47
C ALA A 21 35.37 -24.26 37.52
N VAL A 22 34.82 -23.10 37.14
CA VAL A 22 35.53 -22.10 36.33
C VAL A 22 36.73 -21.52 37.11
N ASP A 23 36.57 -21.24 38.40
CA ASP A 23 37.67 -20.78 39.27
C ASP A 23 38.77 -21.84 39.43
N ALA A 24 38.42 -23.12 39.32
CA ALA A 24 39.35 -24.25 39.30
C ALA A 24 39.99 -24.51 37.91
N GLY A 25 39.71 -23.67 36.92
CA GLY A 25 40.30 -23.72 35.58
C GLY A 25 39.50 -24.49 34.53
N GLU A 26 38.25 -24.89 34.82
CA GLU A 26 37.37 -25.50 33.81
C GLU A 26 36.82 -24.46 32.83
N ARG A 27 36.47 -24.90 31.60
CA ARG A 27 35.94 -24.01 30.56
C ARG A 27 34.56 -23.46 30.98
N GLY A 28 34.40 -22.14 30.84
CA GLY A 28 33.13 -21.46 31.07
C GLY A 28 32.00 -21.93 30.15
N ARG A 29 30.75 -21.67 30.55
CA ARG A 29 29.59 -21.94 29.69
C ARG A 29 29.44 -20.87 28.62
N THR A 30 28.97 -21.27 27.45
CA THR A 30 28.70 -20.35 26.33
C THR A 30 27.20 -20.26 26.08
N LEU A 31 26.74 -19.20 25.40
CA LEU A 31 25.31 -19.01 25.10
C LEU A 31 24.72 -20.20 24.32
N ALA A 32 25.53 -20.86 23.47
CA ALA A 32 25.11 -22.06 22.75
C ALA A 32 24.67 -23.22 23.67
N GLN A 33 25.21 -23.34 24.88
CA GLN A 33 24.85 -24.40 25.82
C GLN A 33 23.45 -24.23 26.42
N TYR A 34 22.88 -23.02 26.33
CA TYR A 34 21.51 -22.72 26.74
C TYR A 34 20.50 -22.91 25.60
N VAL A 35 20.95 -23.34 24.42
CA VAL A 35 20.12 -23.57 23.24
C VAL A 35 20.18 -25.04 22.86
N HIS A 36 19.02 -25.69 22.80
CA HIS A 36 18.94 -27.07 22.27
C HIS A 36 19.15 -27.09 20.76
N ARG A 37 20.37 -27.44 20.33
CA ARG A 37 20.78 -27.46 18.91
C ARG A 37 19.83 -28.27 18.02
N ASP A 38 19.48 -29.49 18.43
CA ASP A 38 18.63 -30.37 17.63
C ASP A 38 17.23 -29.80 17.43
N LYS A 39 16.65 -29.22 18.49
CA LYS A 39 15.34 -28.56 18.42
C LYS A 39 15.39 -27.32 17.52
N MET A 40 16.44 -26.50 17.64
CA MET A 40 16.59 -25.34 16.77
C MET A 40 16.84 -25.70 15.31
N GLN A 41 17.50 -26.82 15.04
CA GLN A 41 17.68 -27.33 13.69
C GLN A 41 16.37 -27.85 13.09
N GLN A 42 15.51 -28.49 13.90
CA GLN A 42 14.14 -28.85 13.49
C GLN A 42 13.30 -27.59 13.18
N VAL A 43 13.35 -26.58 14.06
CA VAL A 43 12.67 -25.30 13.83
C VAL A 43 13.17 -24.62 12.56
N PHE A 44 14.49 -24.60 12.34
CA PHE A 44 15.09 -24.07 11.13
C PHE A 44 14.56 -24.77 9.87
N GLU A 45 14.56 -26.10 9.85
CA GLU A 45 14.08 -26.87 8.70
C GLU A 45 12.57 -26.65 8.45
N MET A 46 11.76 -26.58 9.50
CA MET A 46 10.34 -26.25 9.38
C MET A 46 10.13 -24.84 8.80
N CYS A 47 10.86 -23.84 9.29
CA CYS A 47 10.80 -22.47 8.79
C CYS A 47 11.32 -22.37 7.34
N ARG A 48 12.36 -23.12 6.99
CA ARG A 48 12.92 -23.17 5.63
C ARG A 48 11.90 -23.73 4.65
N ARG A 49 11.26 -24.86 4.96
CA ARG A 49 10.18 -25.43 4.14
C ARG A 49 9.00 -24.47 4.03
N ALA A 50 8.61 -23.86 5.14
CA ALA A 50 7.55 -22.86 5.16
C ALA A 50 7.88 -21.65 4.27
N HIS A 51 9.12 -21.16 4.31
CA HIS A 51 9.56 -20.03 3.50
C HIS A 51 9.54 -20.36 2.01
N VAL A 52 10.01 -21.54 1.60
CA VAL A 52 9.96 -22.01 0.21
C VAL A 52 8.50 -22.12 -0.26
N ASP A 53 7.64 -22.77 0.51
CA ASP A 53 6.20 -22.91 0.21
C ASP A 53 5.50 -21.54 0.09
N PHE A 54 5.81 -20.59 0.98
CA PHE A 54 5.26 -19.23 0.88
C PHE A 54 5.78 -18.48 -0.34
N ARG A 55 7.07 -18.62 -0.66
CA ARG A 55 7.68 -17.97 -1.83
C ARG A 55 7.08 -18.50 -3.13
N GLU A 56 6.89 -19.81 -3.24
CA GLU A 56 6.26 -20.44 -4.40
C GLU A 56 4.80 -19.99 -4.57
N ARG A 57 4.00 -20.02 -3.49
CA ARG A 57 2.61 -19.56 -3.53
C ARG A 57 2.49 -18.07 -3.84
N PHE A 58 3.38 -17.25 -3.27
CA PHE A 58 3.41 -15.82 -3.55
C PHE A 58 3.79 -15.54 -5.00
N ALA A 59 4.81 -16.23 -5.53
CA ALA A 59 5.18 -16.12 -6.94
C ALA A 59 4.04 -16.55 -7.86
N GLY A 60 3.34 -17.64 -7.56
CA GLY A 60 2.16 -18.08 -8.30
C GLY A 60 1.03 -17.05 -8.26
N ALA A 61 0.74 -16.47 -7.09
CA ALA A 61 -0.25 -15.39 -6.96
C ALA A 61 0.15 -14.13 -7.77
N GLN A 62 1.43 -13.77 -7.76
CA GLN A 62 1.94 -12.65 -8.54
C GLN A 62 1.82 -12.92 -10.05
N GLU A 63 2.07 -14.14 -10.49
CA GLU A 63 1.88 -14.55 -11.89
C GLU A 63 0.41 -14.49 -12.31
N THR A 64 -0.52 -14.99 -11.49
CA THR A 64 -1.97 -14.88 -11.75
C THR A 64 -2.39 -13.42 -11.84
N MET A 65 -1.92 -12.56 -10.93
CA MET A 65 -2.21 -11.12 -10.97
C MET A 65 -1.67 -10.45 -12.23
N LYS A 66 -0.44 -10.81 -12.65
CA LYS A 66 0.14 -10.32 -13.89
C LYS A 66 -0.68 -10.78 -15.10
N ARG A 67 -1.06 -12.05 -15.16
CA ARG A 67 -1.89 -12.60 -16.23
C ARG A 67 -3.26 -11.92 -16.33
N LEU A 68 -3.89 -11.62 -15.19
CA LEU A 68 -5.13 -10.86 -15.13
C LEU A 68 -4.95 -9.44 -15.66
N SER A 69 -3.87 -8.75 -15.26
CA SER A 69 -3.56 -7.39 -15.71
C SER A 69 -3.29 -7.35 -17.22
N ASP A 70 -2.33 -8.16 -17.68
CA ASP A 70 -1.90 -8.21 -19.08
C ASP A 70 -3.06 -8.66 -19.97
N GLY A 71 -3.76 -9.74 -19.59
CA GLY A 71 -4.90 -10.22 -20.36
C GLY A 71 -6.08 -9.25 -20.40
N THR A 72 -6.31 -8.46 -19.35
CA THR A 72 -7.33 -7.40 -19.38
C THR A 72 -6.92 -6.28 -20.34
N ALA A 73 -5.63 -5.93 -20.39
CA ALA A 73 -5.13 -4.96 -21.37
C ALA A 73 -5.28 -5.48 -22.81
N ASP A 74 -4.95 -6.74 -23.05
CA ASP A 74 -5.11 -7.38 -24.37
C ASP A 74 -6.58 -7.39 -24.83
N VAL A 75 -7.51 -7.74 -23.95
CA VAL A 75 -8.96 -7.69 -24.25
C VAL A 75 -9.39 -6.26 -24.60
N ARG A 76 -8.89 -5.25 -23.88
CA ARG A 76 -9.20 -3.85 -24.20
C ARG A 76 -8.64 -3.42 -25.56
N LEU A 77 -7.42 -3.85 -25.90
CA LEU A 77 -6.83 -3.56 -27.21
C LEU A 77 -7.65 -4.21 -28.34
N VAL A 78 -8.05 -5.47 -28.17
CA VAL A 78 -8.88 -6.17 -29.16
C VAL A 78 -10.27 -5.53 -29.31
N LEU A 79 -10.84 -4.98 -28.24
CA LEU A 79 -12.14 -4.30 -28.28
C LEU A 79 -12.06 -2.85 -28.80
N ALA A 80 -10.92 -2.18 -28.60
CA ALA A 80 -10.67 -0.84 -29.11
C ALA A 80 -10.32 -0.81 -30.61
N ASP A 81 -9.99 -1.97 -31.17
CA ASP A 81 -9.66 -2.11 -32.58
C ASP A 81 -10.92 -2.03 -33.47
N SER A 82 -11.18 -0.85 -34.02
CA SER A 82 -12.34 -0.56 -34.88
C SER A 82 -12.10 -0.79 -36.37
N HIS A 83 -10.89 -1.16 -36.80
CA HIS A 83 -10.53 -1.10 -38.23
C HIS A 83 -11.44 -1.93 -39.14
N LEU A 84 -11.86 -3.13 -38.70
CA LEU A 84 -12.77 -3.99 -39.46
C LEU A 84 -14.17 -3.36 -39.58
N VAL A 85 -14.61 -2.64 -38.55
CA VAL A 85 -15.91 -1.95 -38.56
C VAL A 85 -15.84 -0.75 -39.50
N ASP A 86 -14.78 0.05 -39.40
CA ASP A 86 -14.55 1.20 -40.27
C ASP A 86 -14.44 0.79 -41.77
N GLU A 87 -13.78 -0.33 -42.05
CA GLU A 87 -13.68 -0.90 -43.40
C GLU A 87 -15.03 -1.44 -43.91
N ALA A 88 -15.82 -2.07 -43.04
CA ALA A 88 -17.17 -2.50 -43.36
C ALA A 88 -18.09 -1.31 -43.69
N GLU A 89 -18.04 -0.24 -42.92
CA GLU A 89 -18.82 0.99 -43.18
C GLU A 89 -18.46 1.60 -44.54
N ALA A 90 -17.17 1.65 -44.87
CA ALA A 90 -16.71 2.13 -46.18
C ALA A 90 -17.18 1.23 -47.34
N LEU A 91 -17.29 -0.09 -47.14
CA LEU A 91 -17.87 -1.00 -48.13
C LEU A 91 -19.38 -0.87 -48.26
N VAL A 92 -20.09 -0.63 -47.16
CA VAL A 92 -21.54 -0.36 -47.16
C VAL A 92 -21.82 0.92 -47.94
N GLN A 93 -21.07 2.00 -47.68
CA GLN A 93 -21.22 3.26 -48.41
C GLN A 93 -20.95 3.07 -49.91
N ARG A 94 -19.88 2.36 -50.27
CA ARG A 94 -19.58 2.02 -51.68
C ARG A 94 -20.68 1.17 -52.32
N SER A 95 -21.26 0.24 -51.57
CA SER A 95 -22.35 -0.61 -52.07
C SER A 95 -23.61 0.19 -52.32
N GLN A 96 -23.91 1.18 -51.46
CA GLN A 96 -25.01 2.11 -51.66
C GLN A 96 -24.80 2.97 -52.91
N ASP A 97 -23.60 3.52 -53.11
CA ASP A 97 -23.29 4.32 -54.31
C ASP A 97 -23.46 3.50 -55.61
N VAL A 98 -23.05 2.22 -55.59
CA VAL A 98 -23.23 1.31 -56.74
C VAL A 98 -24.71 0.99 -56.96
N PHE A 99 -25.47 0.79 -55.89
CA PHE A 99 -26.90 0.55 -55.96
C PHE A 99 -27.66 1.76 -56.54
N ASP A 100 -27.31 2.97 -56.10
CA ASP A 100 -27.92 4.21 -56.60
C ASP A 100 -27.65 4.37 -58.11
N ARG A 101 -26.43 4.06 -58.57
CA ARG A 101 -26.10 4.03 -60.01
C ARG A 101 -26.90 3.01 -60.80
N ILE A 102 -27.14 1.81 -60.24
CA ILE A 102 -28.01 0.81 -60.88
C ILE A 102 -29.43 1.36 -61.00
N SER A 103 -29.94 2.01 -59.95
CA SER A 103 -31.26 2.64 -59.95
C SER A 103 -31.39 3.72 -61.03
N ASP A 104 -30.39 4.59 -61.16
CA ASP A 104 -30.34 5.65 -62.19
C ASP A 104 -30.24 5.07 -63.60
N ALA A 105 -29.40 4.05 -63.81
CA ALA A 105 -29.27 3.35 -65.08
C ALA A 105 -30.59 2.65 -65.50
N VAL A 106 -31.33 2.08 -64.56
CA VAL A 106 -32.65 1.48 -64.82
C VAL A 106 -33.68 2.57 -65.17
N ALA A 107 -33.69 3.72 -64.48
CA ALA A 107 -34.60 4.82 -64.78
C ALA A 107 -34.36 5.43 -66.18
N THR A 108 -33.11 5.48 -66.64
CA THR A 108 -32.76 6.00 -67.98
C THR A 108 -33.10 5.04 -69.13
N LEU A 109 -33.18 3.72 -68.85
CA LEU A 109 -33.64 2.69 -69.79
C LEU A 109 -35.12 2.85 -70.16
N GLU A 110 -35.93 3.51 -69.33
CA GLU A 110 -37.35 3.79 -69.62
C GLU A 110 -37.56 4.94 -70.63
N SER A 111 -36.49 5.65 -71.02
CA SER A 111 -36.55 6.78 -71.96
C SER A 111 -36.42 6.35 -73.43
N PRO A 112 -37.17 6.92 -74.40
CA PRO A 112 -37.18 6.48 -75.80
C PRO A 112 -35.93 6.84 -76.64
N ALA A 113 -34.94 7.55 -76.09
CA ALA A 113 -33.84 8.16 -76.83
C ALA A 113 -32.43 7.73 -76.39
N THR A 114 -32.32 6.63 -75.64
CA THR A 114 -31.08 6.23 -74.94
C THR A 114 -30.28 5.14 -75.67
N ASP A 115 -28.95 5.18 -75.52
CA ASP A 115 -28.00 4.16 -75.98
C ASP A 115 -28.10 2.91 -75.09
N SER A 116 -28.95 1.95 -75.49
CA SER A 116 -29.28 0.77 -74.66
C SER A 116 -28.08 -0.14 -74.36
N ASP A 117 -27.13 -0.24 -75.29
CA ASP A 117 -25.96 -1.13 -75.13
C ASP A 117 -24.98 -0.58 -74.10
N GLY A 118 -24.78 0.75 -74.06
CA GLY A 118 -23.96 1.41 -73.04
C GLY A 118 -24.52 1.22 -71.63
N ILE A 119 -25.84 1.37 -71.47
CA ILE A 119 -26.51 1.20 -70.17
C ILE A 119 -26.46 -0.26 -69.68
N LEU A 120 -26.65 -1.23 -70.59
CA LEU A 120 -26.52 -2.65 -70.24
C LEU A 120 -25.09 -3.02 -69.82
N GLN A 121 -24.06 -2.40 -70.42
CA GLN A 121 -22.68 -2.59 -70.01
C GLN A 121 -22.40 -1.98 -68.62
N GLU A 122 -22.95 -0.80 -68.34
CA GLU A 122 -22.87 -0.16 -67.02
C GLU A 122 -23.56 -0.98 -65.93
N LEU A 123 -24.76 -1.52 -66.21
CA LEU A 123 -25.47 -2.40 -65.28
C LEU A 123 -24.68 -3.68 -64.95
N ARG A 124 -24.04 -4.31 -65.95
CA ARG A 124 -23.18 -5.48 -65.71
C ARG A 124 -21.94 -5.14 -64.89
N HIS A 125 -21.35 -3.97 -65.12
CA HIS A 125 -20.22 -3.51 -64.34
C HIS A 125 -20.61 -3.26 -62.87
N SER A 126 -21.72 -2.55 -62.65
CA SER A 126 -22.25 -2.28 -61.32
C SER A 126 -22.69 -3.55 -60.58
N ASP A 127 -23.32 -4.51 -61.26
CA ASP A 127 -23.66 -5.84 -60.70
C ASP A 127 -22.40 -6.62 -60.25
N THR A 128 -21.33 -6.57 -61.05
CA THR A 128 -20.05 -7.19 -60.68
C THR A 128 -19.45 -6.52 -59.44
N ALA A 129 -19.42 -5.18 -59.41
CA ALA A 129 -18.91 -4.42 -58.28
C ALA A 129 -19.71 -4.70 -56.99
N LEU A 130 -21.03 -4.88 -57.09
CA LEU A 130 -21.90 -5.18 -55.95
C LEU A 130 -21.67 -6.61 -55.42
N ARG A 131 -21.40 -7.58 -56.30
CA ARG A 131 -20.97 -8.93 -55.88
C ARG A 131 -19.61 -8.92 -55.19
N ASP A 132 -18.65 -8.17 -55.72
CA ASP A 132 -17.31 -8.05 -55.13
C ASP A 132 -17.37 -7.40 -53.74
N ASN A 133 -18.19 -6.33 -53.59
CA ASN A 133 -18.43 -5.72 -52.28
C ASN A 133 -19.11 -6.69 -51.29
N LEU A 134 -20.06 -7.51 -51.74
CA LEU A 134 -20.71 -8.51 -50.89
C LEU A 134 -19.71 -9.56 -50.38
N ILE A 135 -18.79 -10.01 -51.23
CA ILE A 135 -17.71 -10.94 -50.84
C ILE A 135 -16.84 -10.28 -49.77
N ALA A 136 -16.39 -9.04 -50.00
CA ALA A 136 -15.56 -8.30 -49.05
C ALA A 136 -16.25 -8.08 -47.70
N ILE A 137 -17.54 -7.70 -47.69
CA ILE A 137 -18.33 -7.54 -46.46
C ILE A 137 -18.45 -8.88 -45.72
N THR A 138 -18.62 -9.98 -46.44
CA THR A 138 -18.70 -11.32 -45.86
C THR A 138 -17.37 -11.71 -45.20
N ASP A 139 -16.25 -11.42 -45.84
CA ASP A 139 -14.91 -11.70 -45.31
C ASP A 139 -14.63 -10.88 -44.04
N ILE A 140 -14.96 -9.59 -44.04
CA ILE A 140 -14.83 -8.73 -42.86
C ILE A 140 -15.72 -9.23 -41.71
N LYS A 141 -16.98 -9.59 -42.00
CA LYS A 141 -17.88 -10.16 -40.99
C LYS A 141 -17.29 -11.42 -40.36
N ASN A 142 -16.72 -12.31 -41.18
CA ASN A 142 -16.10 -13.54 -40.70
C ASN A 142 -14.88 -13.24 -39.82
N ALA A 143 -14.01 -12.31 -40.24
CA ALA A 143 -12.85 -11.87 -39.46
C ALA A 143 -13.25 -11.23 -38.12
N TYR A 144 -14.26 -10.35 -38.13
CA TYR A 144 -14.78 -9.73 -36.93
C TYR A 144 -15.42 -10.75 -35.97
N THR A 145 -16.15 -11.72 -36.51
CA THR A 145 -16.72 -12.83 -35.72
C THR A 145 -15.62 -13.66 -35.05
N GLU A 146 -14.53 -13.92 -35.76
CA GLU A 146 -13.36 -14.61 -35.18
C GLU A 146 -12.72 -13.79 -34.06
N GLN A 147 -12.54 -12.47 -34.25
CA GLN A 147 -12.03 -11.55 -33.24
C GLN A 147 -12.90 -11.55 -31.98
N CYS A 148 -14.23 -11.49 -32.13
CA CYS A 148 -15.16 -11.58 -31.01
C CYS A 148 -15.04 -12.92 -30.26
N MET A 149 -14.95 -14.04 -30.98
CA MET A 149 -14.78 -15.36 -30.36
C MET A 149 -13.47 -15.46 -29.58
N ARG A 150 -12.37 -14.92 -30.10
CA ARG A 150 -11.07 -14.88 -29.40
C ARG A 150 -11.16 -14.01 -28.13
N GLY A 151 -11.77 -12.83 -28.23
CA GLY A 151 -12.00 -11.94 -27.10
C GLY A 151 -12.84 -12.61 -25.99
N LEU A 152 -13.95 -13.26 -26.35
CA LEU A 152 -14.81 -13.95 -25.38
C LEU A 152 -14.10 -15.13 -24.68
N ARG A 153 -13.29 -15.90 -25.42
CA ARG A 153 -12.47 -16.97 -24.83
C ARG A 153 -11.46 -16.42 -23.82
N GLN A 154 -10.79 -15.32 -24.18
CA GLN A 154 -9.83 -14.67 -23.29
C GLN A 154 -10.51 -14.15 -22.02
N ILE A 155 -11.65 -13.47 -22.15
CA ILE A 155 -12.47 -13.02 -21.01
C ILE A 155 -12.86 -14.20 -20.12
N SER A 156 -13.26 -15.33 -20.70
CA SER A 156 -13.64 -16.51 -19.92
C SER A 156 -12.49 -17.08 -19.09
N LEU A 157 -11.27 -17.13 -19.66
CA LEU A 157 -10.06 -17.55 -18.93
C LEU A 157 -9.73 -16.59 -17.79
N LEU A 158 -9.75 -15.28 -18.05
CA LEU A 158 -9.49 -14.26 -17.03
C LEU A 158 -10.54 -14.29 -15.92
N ASN A 159 -11.80 -14.55 -16.25
CA ASN A 159 -12.86 -14.64 -15.26
C ASN A 159 -12.67 -15.86 -14.34
N ASN A 160 -12.15 -16.97 -14.86
CA ASN A 160 -11.79 -18.13 -14.03
C ASN A 160 -10.71 -17.77 -13.00
N ASP A 161 -9.62 -17.12 -13.45
CA ASP A 161 -8.55 -16.66 -12.58
C ASP A 161 -9.08 -15.66 -11.52
N LEU A 162 -9.96 -14.73 -11.92
CA LEU A 162 -10.55 -13.72 -11.04
C LEU A 162 -11.40 -14.34 -9.91
N ILE A 163 -12.11 -15.43 -10.19
CA ILE A 163 -12.94 -16.14 -9.19
C ILE A 163 -12.06 -16.87 -8.17
N HIS A 164 -10.98 -17.53 -8.60
CA HIS A 164 -10.14 -18.36 -7.71
C HIS A 164 -9.05 -17.57 -6.97
N PHE A 165 -8.64 -16.42 -7.50
CA PHE A 165 -7.54 -15.63 -6.95
C PHE A 165 -7.79 -15.13 -5.51
N PRO A 166 -8.96 -14.57 -5.14
CA PRO A 166 -9.22 -14.11 -3.77
C PRO A 166 -9.11 -15.22 -2.71
N ALA A 167 -9.60 -16.43 -3.02
CA ALA A 167 -9.52 -17.57 -2.12
C ALA A 167 -8.06 -18.00 -1.90
N SER A 168 -7.26 -18.00 -2.97
CA SER A 168 -5.84 -18.33 -2.93
C SER A 168 -5.03 -17.32 -2.10
N LEU A 169 -5.31 -16.02 -2.28
CA LEU A 169 -4.70 -14.95 -1.46
C LEU A 169 -5.09 -15.06 0.01
N THR A 170 -6.35 -15.34 0.31
CA THR A 170 -6.83 -15.51 1.69
C THR A 170 -6.15 -16.69 2.36
N ALA A 171 -6.01 -17.81 1.65
CA ALA A 171 -5.29 -18.98 2.14
C ALA A 171 -3.81 -18.66 2.42
N LEU A 172 -3.14 -17.94 1.52
CA LEU A 172 -1.76 -17.48 1.71
C LEU A 172 -1.63 -16.59 2.95
N GLN A 173 -2.49 -15.57 3.09
CA GLN A 173 -2.51 -14.66 4.22
C GLN A 173 -2.70 -15.40 5.56
N ASN A 174 -3.65 -16.32 5.63
CA ASN A 174 -3.90 -17.12 6.83
C ASN A 174 -2.71 -18.00 7.17
N SER A 175 -2.07 -18.60 6.16
CA SER A 175 -0.89 -19.45 6.37
C SER A 175 0.33 -18.67 6.89
N ILE A 176 0.53 -17.43 6.41
CA ILE A 176 1.59 -16.54 6.90
C ILE A 176 1.32 -16.14 8.36
N ARG A 177 0.07 -15.82 8.70
CA ARG A 177 -0.31 -15.42 10.08
C ARG A 177 -0.22 -16.56 11.09
N ALA A 178 -0.51 -17.80 10.69
CA ALA A 178 -0.62 -18.93 11.60
C ALA A 178 0.74 -19.47 12.10
N LYS A 179 1.85 -19.25 11.37
CA LYS A 179 3.14 -19.87 11.73
C LYS A 179 3.93 -19.04 12.74
N THR A 180 3.97 -19.53 13.98
CA THR A 180 4.69 -18.93 15.13
C THR A 180 6.17 -19.34 15.21
N SER A 181 6.61 -20.34 14.45
CA SER A 181 7.96 -20.93 14.57
C SER A 181 9.10 -19.96 14.24
N PHE A 182 8.86 -18.95 13.39
CA PHE A 182 9.84 -17.92 13.07
C PHE A 182 10.26 -17.10 14.29
N VAL A 183 9.39 -16.95 15.29
CA VAL A 183 9.71 -16.24 16.54
C VAL A 183 10.86 -16.91 17.28
N HIS A 184 10.97 -18.25 17.23
CA HIS A 184 12.06 -18.97 17.87
C HIS A 184 13.39 -18.75 17.15
N LEU A 185 13.40 -18.67 15.82
CA LEU A 185 14.60 -18.29 15.06
C LEU A 185 14.99 -16.85 15.34
N GLN A 186 14.03 -15.93 15.39
CA GLN A 186 14.30 -14.52 15.73
C GLN A 186 14.91 -14.39 17.12
N LYS A 187 14.39 -15.13 18.11
CA LYS A 187 14.96 -15.16 19.46
C LYS A 187 16.41 -15.66 19.47
N LEU A 188 16.71 -16.68 18.67
CA LEU A 188 18.06 -17.20 18.53
C LEU A 188 19.00 -16.21 17.85
N HIS A 189 18.53 -15.56 16.78
CA HIS A 189 19.26 -14.52 16.05
C HIS A 189 19.61 -13.34 16.97
N ASN A 190 18.66 -12.87 17.77
CA ASN A 190 18.83 -11.75 18.69
C ASN A 190 19.43 -12.15 20.06
N MET A 191 19.89 -13.39 20.24
CA MET A 191 20.32 -13.89 21.56
C MET A 191 21.48 -13.08 22.14
N ILE A 192 22.47 -12.71 21.30
CA ILE A 192 23.63 -11.93 21.71
C ILE A 192 23.18 -10.55 22.19
N TYR A 193 22.27 -9.91 21.45
CA TYR A 193 21.67 -8.64 21.85
C TYR A 193 20.93 -8.75 23.18
N PHE A 194 20.06 -9.75 23.37
CA PHE A 194 19.33 -9.90 24.64
C PHE A 194 20.26 -10.13 25.83
N TYR A 195 21.31 -10.92 25.64
CA TYR A 195 22.33 -11.16 26.64
C TYR A 195 23.07 -9.86 26.99
N GLY A 196 23.57 -9.14 25.98
CA GLY A 196 24.26 -7.87 26.18
C GLY A 196 23.38 -6.79 26.82
N ALA A 197 22.13 -6.69 26.38
CA ALA A 197 21.16 -5.76 26.96
C ALA A 197 20.90 -6.07 28.44
N THR A 198 20.90 -7.34 28.83
CA THR A 198 20.75 -7.75 30.24
C THR A 198 21.97 -7.32 31.07
N LEU A 199 23.19 -7.52 30.56
CA LEU A 199 24.42 -7.06 31.21
C LEU A 199 24.41 -5.55 31.41
N ILE A 200 24.16 -4.79 30.34
CA ILE A 200 24.11 -3.32 30.38
C ILE A 200 23.03 -2.83 31.35
N GLU A 201 21.86 -3.45 31.38
CA GLU A 201 20.78 -3.05 32.28
C GLU A 201 21.15 -3.28 33.77
N ILE A 202 21.86 -4.35 34.10
CA ILE A 202 22.35 -4.57 35.47
C ILE A 202 23.35 -3.48 35.86
N VAL A 203 24.35 -3.23 35.02
CA VAL A 203 25.35 -2.18 35.26
C VAL A 203 24.69 -0.82 35.36
N ARG A 204 23.74 -0.50 34.45
CA ARG A 204 22.97 0.75 34.48
C ARG A 204 22.21 0.95 35.78
N ARG A 205 21.60 -0.09 36.34
CA ARG A 205 20.89 0.00 37.63
C ARG A 205 21.84 0.27 38.78
N LYS A 206 23.01 -0.35 38.79
CA LYS A 206 24.07 -0.09 39.77
C LYS A 206 24.60 1.34 39.66
N GLU A 207 24.95 1.78 38.47
CA GLU A 207 25.40 3.15 38.19
C GLU A 207 24.34 4.18 38.58
N PHE A 208 23.07 3.94 38.24
CA PHE A 208 21.97 4.80 38.68
C PHE A 208 21.85 4.85 40.20
N GLY A 209 21.93 3.72 40.89
CA GLY A 209 21.89 3.66 42.36
C GLY A 209 23.02 4.48 43.00
N ARG A 210 24.27 4.24 42.56
CA ARG A 210 25.45 4.99 43.02
C ARG A 210 25.30 6.49 42.76
N PHE A 211 24.94 6.86 41.54
CA PHE A 211 24.70 8.24 41.15
C PHE A 211 23.60 8.90 42.00
N PHE A 212 22.47 8.22 42.18
CA PHE A 212 21.32 8.73 42.92
C PHE A 212 21.67 9.00 44.39
N TYR A 213 22.30 8.04 45.07
CA TYR A 213 22.69 8.19 46.46
C TYR A 213 23.79 9.20 46.67
N GLN A 214 24.79 9.25 45.79
CA GLN A 214 25.83 10.28 45.84
C GLN A 214 25.23 11.69 45.73
N ARG A 215 24.28 11.91 44.80
CA ARG A 215 23.61 13.22 44.65
C ARG A 215 22.69 13.54 45.82
N ALA A 216 21.96 12.56 46.34
CA ALA A 216 21.11 12.73 47.53
C ALA A 216 21.94 13.13 48.76
N GLN A 217 23.11 12.53 48.96
CA GLN A 217 24.04 12.88 50.03
C GLN A 217 24.53 14.33 49.90
N VAL A 218 24.93 14.76 48.69
CA VAL A 218 25.34 16.16 48.46
C VAL A 218 24.21 17.13 48.83
N ILE A 219 22.95 16.82 48.47
CA ILE A 219 21.79 17.65 48.84
C ILE A 219 21.60 17.68 50.36
N LEU A 220 21.71 16.54 51.04
CA LEU A 220 21.64 16.47 52.51
C LEU A 220 22.72 17.31 53.17
N GLU A 221 23.96 17.26 52.68
CA GLU A 221 25.06 18.06 53.22
C GLU A 221 24.79 19.56 53.07
N VAL A 222 24.23 19.99 51.94
CA VAL A 222 23.83 21.39 51.72
C VAL A 222 22.71 21.79 52.68
N MET A 223 21.68 20.96 52.84
CA MET A 223 20.56 21.24 53.76
C MET A 223 21.01 21.23 55.22
N ALA A 224 21.89 20.32 55.62
CA ALA A 224 22.48 20.29 56.95
C ALA A 224 23.30 21.54 57.24
N LYS A 225 24.11 22.02 56.27
CA LYS A 225 24.83 23.30 56.37
C LYS A 225 23.85 24.46 56.55
N LEU A 226 22.76 24.52 55.77
CA LEU A 226 21.73 25.55 55.88
C LEU A 226 21.06 25.53 57.26
N SER A 227 20.58 24.37 57.73
CA SER A 227 19.99 24.20 59.05
C SER A 227 20.97 24.56 60.18
N SER A 228 22.26 24.26 60.03
CA SER A 228 23.29 24.65 61.00
C SER A 228 23.47 26.16 61.08
N SER A 229 23.43 26.85 59.93
CA SER A 229 23.56 28.31 59.87
C SER A 229 22.35 29.01 60.50
N GLU A 230 21.15 28.47 60.28
CA GLU A 230 19.91 28.96 60.90
C GLU A 230 19.92 28.72 62.42
N ARG A 231 20.41 27.57 62.87
CA ARG A 231 20.56 27.27 64.30
C ARG A 231 21.47 28.29 65.00
N LYS A 232 22.60 28.64 64.37
CA LYS A 232 23.51 29.69 64.85
C LYS A 232 22.81 31.05 64.91
N ARG A 233 22.04 31.42 63.87
CA ARG A 233 21.27 32.69 63.83
C ARG A 233 20.24 32.78 64.95
N ARG A 234 19.44 31.72 65.17
CA ARG A 234 18.47 31.66 66.28
C ARG A 234 19.14 31.68 67.65
N GLN A 235 20.33 31.08 67.78
CA GLN A 235 21.11 31.12 69.02
C GLN A 235 21.62 32.53 69.32
N LEU A 236 22.14 33.25 68.32
CA LEU A 236 22.55 34.65 68.46
C LEU A 236 21.37 35.54 68.85
N TYR A 237 20.22 35.40 68.17
CA TYR A 237 19.00 36.13 68.51
C TYR A 237 18.57 35.89 69.96
N ARG A 238 18.61 34.64 70.43
CA ARG A 238 18.31 34.28 71.83
C ARG A 238 19.29 34.92 72.82
N GLY A 239 20.57 35.00 72.46
CA GLY A 239 21.60 35.58 73.33
C GLY A 239 21.54 37.11 73.42
N GLU A 240 21.23 37.78 72.30
CA GLU A 240 21.37 39.24 72.19
C GLU A 240 20.05 40.00 72.34
N ILE A 241 18.94 39.45 71.82
CA ILE A 241 17.68 40.19 71.65
C ILE A 241 16.57 39.65 72.55
N ASP A 242 16.42 38.34 72.65
CA ASP A 242 15.29 37.69 73.35
C ASP A 242 15.21 38.10 74.83
N GLY A 243 16.36 38.28 75.50
CA GLY A 243 16.42 38.76 76.88
C GLY A 243 16.18 40.27 77.08
N GLN A 244 16.12 41.06 76.01
CA GLN A 244 15.89 42.51 76.08
C GLN A 244 14.40 42.89 75.94
N ILE A 245 13.55 41.95 75.54
CA ILE A 245 12.14 42.21 75.24
C ILE A 245 11.29 41.81 76.45
N PRO A 246 10.35 42.66 76.92
CA PRO A 246 9.59 42.41 78.15
C PRO A 246 8.37 41.48 77.98
N TRP A 247 8.26 40.76 76.86
CA TRP A 247 7.19 39.78 76.59
C TRP A 247 7.77 38.50 75.94
N ASP A 248 7.21 37.33 76.25
CA ASP A 248 7.64 36.06 75.66
C ASP A 248 7.06 35.91 74.25
N ILE A 249 7.89 35.56 73.27
CA ILE A 249 7.49 35.41 71.87
C ILE A 249 7.23 33.92 71.59
N SER A 250 5.94 33.55 71.53
CA SER A 250 5.52 32.18 71.24
C SER A 250 6.04 31.69 69.87
N GLY A 251 6.52 30.43 69.81
CA GLY A 251 7.06 29.80 68.59
C GLY A 251 8.54 30.06 68.29
N MET A 252 9.22 30.94 69.04
CA MET A 252 10.66 31.22 68.81
C MET A 252 11.62 30.17 69.41
N LYS A 253 11.08 29.24 70.21
CA LYS A 253 11.82 28.14 70.84
C LYS A 253 11.81 26.85 70.01
N ASP A 254 11.16 26.86 68.85
CA ASP A 254 11.04 25.68 67.99
C ASP A 254 12.40 25.23 67.44
N PRO A 255 12.65 23.90 67.37
CA PRO A 255 13.87 23.37 66.80
C PRO A 255 13.97 23.72 65.31
N VAL A 256 15.21 23.89 64.82
CA VAL A 256 15.45 24.10 63.40
C VAL A 256 15.13 22.80 62.64
N PRO A 257 14.32 22.85 61.57
CA PRO A 257 14.03 21.68 60.75
C PRO A 257 15.31 21.00 60.25
N SER A 258 15.35 19.68 60.36
CA SER A 258 16.40 18.82 59.78
C SER A 258 15.75 17.84 58.82
N ILE A 259 16.42 17.62 57.69
CA ILE A 259 16.03 16.61 56.71
C ILE A 259 16.97 15.43 56.91
N ASP A 260 16.42 14.24 57.01
CA ASP A 260 17.16 12.99 57.04
C ASP A 260 16.56 12.06 55.98
N PHE A 261 17.41 11.42 55.16
CA PHE A 261 16.97 10.39 54.23
C PHE A 261 17.37 9.04 54.80
N SER A 262 16.38 8.17 55.01
CA SER A 262 16.62 6.75 55.21
C SER A 262 16.46 6.06 53.85
N PRO A 263 17.55 5.82 53.10
CA PRO A 263 17.46 5.19 51.79
C PRO A 263 16.88 3.79 51.93
N THR A 264 15.78 3.52 51.22
CA THR A 264 15.18 2.20 51.10
C THR A 264 15.48 1.63 49.70
N GLY A 265 16.15 0.48 49.66
CA GLY A 265 16.46 -0.26 48.44
C GLY A 265 17.76 0.16 47.75
N GLY A 266 18.88 -0.47 48.12
CA GLY A 266 20.18 -0.26 47.47
C GLY A 266 21.38 -0.21 48.43
N ASN A 267 21.39 -1.03 49.49
CA ASN A 267 22.62 -1.22 50.23
C ASN A 267 23.60 -2.04 49.37
N GLU A 268 24.88 -1.64 49.32
CA GLU A 268 25.98 -2.39 48.68
C GLU A 268 26.08 -3.85 49.19
N LEU A 269 25.48 -4.15 50.34
CA LEU A 269 25.36 -5.48 50.93
C LEU A 269 24.36 -6.42 50.23
N ASP A 270 23.48 -5.90 49.36
CA ASP A 270 22.45 -6.65 48.63
C ASP A 270 22.75 -6.79 47.12
N ASP A 271 23.93 -6.35 46.66
CA ASP A 271 24.29 -6.43 45.25
C ASP A 271 24.60 -7.88 44.84
N VAL A 272 23.57 -8.56 44.32
CA VAL A 272 23.62 -9.97 43.90
C VAL A 272 24.63 -10.20 42.76
N TYR A 273 25.00 -9.14 42.04
CA TYR A 273 25.87 -9.19 40.86
C TYR A 273 27.09 -8.28 41.03
N SER A 274 28.28 -8.83 40.77
CA SER A 274 29.57 -8.12 40.78
C SER A 274 29.88 -7.34 39.50
N LEU A 275 28.95 -7.34 38.53
CA LEU A 275 29.06 -6.67 37.23
C LEU A 275 29.38 -5.16 37.33
N GLU A 276 30.34 -4.71 36.52
CA GLU A 276 30.82 -3.33 36.42
C GLU A 276 30.90 -2.86 34.96
N ARG A 277 31.30 -1.59 34.75
CA ARG A 277 31.45 -1.00 33.42
C ARG A 277 32.48 -1.74 32.56
N SER A 278 33.54 -2.26 33.16
CA SER A 278 34.54 -3.07 32.46
C SER A 278 33.94 -4.30 31.77
N ASP A 279 32.92 -4.93 32.37
CA ASP A 279 32.27 -6.09 31.77
C ASP A 279 31.45 -5.73 30.52
N VAL A 280 30.99 -4.48 30.42
CA VAL A 280 30.33 -3.96 29.22
C VAL A 280 31.36 -3.72 28.12
N ASP A 281 32.53 -3.19 28.46
CA ASP A 281 33.62 -2.98 27.51
C ASP A 281 34.19 -4.31 27.00
N ASP A 282 34.34 -5.30 27.89
CA ASP A 282 34.71 -6.68 27.54
C ASP A 282 33.69 -7.31 26.58
N LEU A 283 32.39 -7.07 26.79
CA LEU A 283 31.35 -7.53 25.86
C LEU A 283 31.50 -6.88 24.48
N LEU A 284 31.82 -5.59 24.40
CA LEU A 284 32.05 -4.91 23.11
C LEU A 284 33.28 -5.48 22.41
N HIS A 285 34.35 -5.80 23.13
CA HIS A 285 35.50 -6.51 22.57
C HIS A 285 35.13 -7.90 22.03
N VAL A 286 34.26 -8.63 22.73
CA VAL A 286 33.73 -9.91 22.21
C VAL A 286 32.94 -9.70 20.92
N LEU A 287 32.21 -8.58 20.76
CA LEU A 287 31.54 -8.28 19.50
C LEU A 287 32.54 -7.97 18.38
N ASP A 288 33.60 -7.21 18.65
CA ASP A 288 34.67 -6.95 17.69
C ASP A 288 35.32 -8.28 17.25
N ASP A 289 35.63 -9.20 18.18
CA ASP A 289 36.15 -10.54 17.87
C ASP A 289 35.18 -11.38 17.02
N LEU A 290 33.88 -11.23 17.28
CA LEU A 290 32.84 -11.89 16.49
C LEU A 290 32.70 -11.30 15.10
N GLU A 291 32.90 -10.00 14.91
CA GLU A 291 32.92 -9.34 13.61
C GLU A 291 34.06 -9.92 12.75
N HIS A 292 35.29 -9.99 13.29
CA HIS A 292 36.42 -10.64 12.60
C HIS A 292 36.15 -12.11 12.28
N PHE A 293 35.48 -12.83 13.18
CA PHE A 293 35.10 -14.22 12.91
C PHE A 293 34.03 -14.32 11.81
N ALA A 294 33.07 -13.40 11.77
CA ALA A 294 32.01 -13.39 10.76
C ALA A 294 32.56 -13.22 9.34
N GLU A 295 33.67 -12.48 9.17
CA GLU A 295 34.37 -12.35 7.88
C GLU A 295 34.89 -13.69 7.33
N THR A 296 35.12 -14.68 8.21
CA THR A 296 35.60 -16.02 7.83
C THR A 296 34.47 -17.00 7.47
N LEU A 297 33.20 -16.61 7.64
CA LEU A 297 32.04 -17.44 7.36
C LEU A 297 31.60 -17.32 5.91
N ASN A 298 30.94 -18.37 5.39
CA ASN A 298 30.36 -18.35 4.04
C ASN A 298 29.22 -17.33 3.92
N ASP A 299 28.41 -17.18 4.98
CA ASP A 299 27.28 -16.25 5.07
C ASP A 299 27.72 -14.94 5.76
N LYS A 300 28.85 -14.37 5.30
CA LYS A 300 29.51 -13.23 5.96
C LYS A 300 28.60 -12.00 6.05
N ASP A 301 27.85 -11.70 4.99
CA ASP A 301 27.12 -10.44 4.87
C ASP A 301 25.92 -10.42 5.85
N GLU A 302 25.17 -11.53 5.95
CA GLU A 302 24.07 -11.63 6.92
C GLU A 302 24.59 -11.68 8.37
N ALA A 303 25.72 -12.36 8.61
CA ALA A 303 26.30 -12.46 9.95
C ALA A 303 26.83 -11.10 10.45
N LEU A 304 27.51 -10.34 9.58
CA LEU A 304 28.00 -9.00 9.89
C LEU A 304 26.85 -8.02 10.11
N GLN A 305 25.80 -8.08 9.27
CA GLN A 305 24.62 -7.24 9.47
C GLN A 305 23.98 -7.47 10.84
N ALA A 306 23.81 -8.74 11.25
CA ALA A 306 23.25 -9.08 12.55
C ALA A 306 24.08 -8.55 13.74
N LEU A 307 25.41 -8.58 13.61
CA LEU A 307 26.33 -8.03 14.60
C LEU A 307 26.25 -6.51 14.66
N HIS A 308 26.26 -5.82 13.52
CA HIS A 308 26.12 -4.37 13.48
C HIS A 308 24.80 -3.91 14.09
N GLU A 309 23.69 -4.60 13.80
CA GLU A 309 22.39 -4.32 14.42
C GLU A 309 22.42 -4.53 15.94
N THR A 310 23.07 -5.61 16.39
CA THR A 310 23.29 -5.90 17.82
C THR A 310 24.12 -4.80 18.47
N ARG A 311 25.26 -4.43 17.89
CA ARG A 311 26.18 -3.39 18.38
C ARG A 311 25.46 -2.03 18.48
N ALA A 312 24.82 -1.59 17.40
CA ALA A 312 24.06 -0.35 17.39
C ALA A 312 22.93 -0.33 18.44
N GLY A 313 22.30 -1.48 18.69
CA GLY A 313 21.32 -1.64 19.76
C GLY A 313 21.91 -1.47 21.16
N LEU A 314 23.09 -2.07 21.41
CA LEU A 314 23.78 -2.01 22.70
C LEU A 314 24.38 -0.63 22.96
N GLU A 315 24.99 0.02 21.97
CA GLU A 315 25.51 1.39 22.07
C GLU A 315 24.41 2.40 22.44
N LYS A 316 23.18 2.21 21.92
CA LYS A 316 22.01 3.00 22.34
C LYS A 316 21.65 2.82 23.81
N LEU A 317 21.87 1.64 24.39
CA LEU A 317 21.65 1.41 25.82
C LEU A 317 22.77 2.03 26.66
N ILE A 318 24.01 1.93 26.20
CA ILE A 318 25.18 2.54 26.84
C ILE A 318 25.05 4.06 26.88
N SER A 319 24.74 4.70 25.75
CA SER A 319 24.54 6.15 25.69
C SER A 319 23.44 6.65 26.65
N LYS A 320 22.36 5.88 26.84
CA LYS A 320 21.31 6.19 27.83
C LYS A 320 21.84 6.10 29.26
N MET A 321 22.68 5.11 29.56
CA MET A 321 23.35 4.99 30.87
C MET A 321 24.31 6.16 31.11
N ASP A 322 25.08 6.57 30.11
CA ASP A 322 26.04 7.69 30.23
C ASP A 322 25.34 9.06 30.36
N SER A 323 24.13 9.19 29.82
CA SER A 323 23.36 10.43 29.87
C SER A 323 22.69 10.73 31.23
N LEU A 324 22.85 9.87 32.25
CA LEU A 324 22.18 10.00 33.55
C LEU A 324 22.42 11.36 34.23
N GLU A 325 23.67 11.83 34.27
CA GLU A 325 24.03 13.11 34.87
C GLU A 325 23.36 14.28 34.14
N SER A 326 23.48 14.32 32.81
CA SER A 326 22.83 15.36 31.99
C SER A 326 21.31 15.37 32.13
N GLY A 327 20.69 14.20 32.36
CA GLY A 327 19.26 14.07 32.63
C GLY A 327 18.88 14.66 33.99
N PHE A 328 19.66 14.38 35.03
CA PHE A 328 19.48 14.98 36.35
C PHE A 328 19.64 16.50 36.31
N ASP A 329 20.69 17.01 35.66
CA ASP A 329 20.95 18.45 35.58
C ASP A 329 19.77 19.18 34.94
N ARG A 330 19.23 18.67 33.84
CA ARG A 330 18.03 19.23 33.20
C ARG A 330 16.82 19.28 34.15
N ILE A 331 16.62 18.24 34.96
CA ILE A 331 15.52 18.19 35.94
C ILE A 331 15.76 19.17 37.09
N ALA A 332 16.99 19.23 37.59
CA ALA A 332 17.41 20.12 38.67
C ALA A 332 17.32 21.59 38.24
N GLU A 333 17.81 21.94 37.05
CA GLU A 333 17.71 23.29 36.48
C GLU A 333 16.26 23.71 36.30
N ARG A 334 15.43 22.84 35.72
CA ARG A 334 14.00 23.14 35.50
C ARG A 334 13.24 23.34 36.81
N SER A 335 13.58 22.61 37.87
CA SER A 335 12.85 22.63 39.15
C SER A 335 13.38 23.69 40.13
N LEU A 336 14.71 23.84 40.23
CA LEU A 336 15.36 24.72 41.20
C LEU A 336 15.55 26.15 40.66
N LEU A 337 15.94 26.30 39.39
CA LEU A 337 16.24 27.62 38.83
C LEU A 337 14.99 28.36 38.33
N SER A 338 13.94 27.64 37.90
CA SER A 338 12.65 28.24 37.54
C SER A 338 12.01 28.98 38.74
N SER A 339 12.21 28.46 39.95
CA SER A 339 11.78 29.06 41.21
C SER A 339 12.66 30.24 41.66
N SER A 340 13.97 30.17 41.38
CA SER A 340 14.96 31.18 41.80
C SER A 340 14.98 32.45 40.94
N ARG A 341 14.61 32.35 39.65
CA ARG A 341 14.54 33.52 38.74
C ARG A 341 13.51 34.58 39.16
N LEU A 342 12.47 34.18 39.91
CA LEU A 342 11.49 35.12 40.47
C LEU A 342 11.98 35.80 41.77
N ALA A 343 12.87 35.17 42.53
CA ALA A 343 13.35 35.67 43.82
C ALA A 343 14.59 36.58 43.72
N SER A 344 15.45 36.36 42.72
CA SER A 344 16.77 37.02 42.62
C SER A 344 16.76 38.41 41.95
N SER A 345 15.61 38.86 41.42
CA SER A 345 15.46 40.20 40.80
C SER A 345 15.41 41.35 41.83
N ARG A 346 15.18 41.08 43.13
CA ARG A 346 14.98 42.14 44.15
C ARG A 346 16.17 42.46 45.05
N ARG A 347 17.32 41.78 44.94
CA ARG A 347 18.37 41.84 45.99
C ARG A 347 19.79 42.23 45.57
N ARG A 348 20.01 42.76 44.36
CA ARG A 348 21.30 43.36 43.98
C ARG A 348 21.18 44.87 43.80
N CYS A 349 21.00 45.58 44.91
CA CYS A 349 21.34 47.00 45.01
C CYS A 349 21.63 47.33 46.49
N LYS A 350 22.84 46.99 46.95
CA LYS A 350 23.57 47.79 47.94
C LYS A 350 25.00 47.29 48.10
N LEU A 351 25.88 48.27 48.02
CA LEU A 351 27.33 48.31 47.84
C LEU A 351 28.00 48.62 49.18
N HIS A 352 29.20 48.08 49.43
CA HIS A 352 30.42 48.76 49.94
C HIS A 352 31.49 47.66 50.18
N VAL A 353 32.51 47.45 49.34
CA VAL A 353 33.73 48.23 49.03
C VAL A 353 34.74 48.24 50.19
N ASP A 354 35.85 47.55 49.95
CA ASP A 354 37.16 47.75 50.60
C ASP A 354 38.08 48.38 49.53
N GLU A 355 38.51 49.62 49.79
CA GLU A 355 38.82 50.64 48.76
C GLU A 355 40.17 50.45 48.05
N GLN A 356 41.06 49.63 48.60
CA GLN A 356 42.38 49.31 48.01
C GLN A 356 42.34 48.08 47.09
N ALA A 357 41.57 47.04 47.44
CA ALA A 357 41.26 45.95 46.53
C ALA A 357 40.46 46.47 45.32
N PHE A 358 39.65 47.52 45.52
CA PHE A 358 38.90 48.15 44.43
C PHE A 358 39.78 48.84 43.41
N GLN A 359 40.95 49.38 43.77
CA GLN A 359 41.84 50.07 42.84
C GLN A 359 42.64 49.10 41.97
N GLU A 360 43.23 48.06 42.57
CA GLU A 360 43.89 46.98 41.80
C GLU A 360 42.86 46.21 40.96
N LEU A 361 41.67 45.96 41.51
CA LEU A 361 40.57 45.40 40.75
C LEU A 361 40.11 46.37 39.66
N HIS A 362 40.16 47.69 39.84
CA HIS A 362 39.81 48.65 38.79
C HIS A 362 40.79 48.62 37.62
N GLU A 363 42.08 48.49 37.93
CA GLU A 363 43.14 48.45 36.92
C GLU A 363 43.12 47.11 36.17
N GLN A 364 43.02 45.98 36.89
CA GLN A 364 42.79 44.67 36.28
C GLN A 364 41.46 44.61 35.51
N LEU A 365 40.41 45.26 35.99
CA LEU A 365 39.12 45.34 35.29
C LEU A 365 39.26 46.20 34.03
N ARG A 366 40.08 47.25 34.01
CA ARG A 366 40.36 48.02 32.79
C ARG A 366 41.13 47.20 31.76
N ASP A 367 42.15 46.47 32.18
CA ASP A 367 42.95 45.64 31.26
C ASP A 367 42.13 44.47 30.73
N VAL A 368 41.36 43.80 31.59
CA VAL A 368 40.42 42.76 31.18
C VAL A 368 39.30 43.34 30.33
N GLN A 369 38.79 44.54 30.62
CA GLN A 369 37.80 45.21 29.77
C GLN A 369 38.39 45.54 28.41
N HIS A 370 39.63 46.02 28.33
CA HIS A 370 40.28 46.35 27.06
C HIS A 370 40.55 45.09 26.24
N SER A 371 41.14 44.05 26.85
CA SER A 371 41.36 42.76 26.18
C SER A 371 40.04 42.11 25.76
N LYS A 372 38.99 42.20 26.58
CA LYS A 372 37.66 41.71 26.27
C LYS A 372 37.04 42.50 25.12
N LEU A 373 37.21 43.81 25.07
CA LEU A 373 36.68 44.65 23.98
C LEU A 373 37.37 44.29 22.67
N VAL A 374 38.69 44.10 22.68
CA VAL A 374 39.45 43.63 21.50
C VAL A 374 39.00 42.23 21.06
N GLN A 375 38.81 41.31 22.00
CA GLN A 375 38.33 39.96 21.71
C GLN A 375 36.87 39.95 21.25
N GLU A 376 36.02 40.82 21.79
CA GLU A 376 34.63 41.00 21.37
C GLU A 376 34.55 41.63 19.99
N THR A 377 35.43 42.57 19.63
CA THR A 377 35.49 43.11 18.27
C THR A 377 35.92 42.03 17.27
N ALA A 378 36.97 41.26 17.57
CA ALA A 378 37.42 40.17 16.70
C ALA A 378 36.33 39.08 16.57
N SER A 379 35.70 38.68 17.68
CA SER A 379 34.62 37.70 17.67
C SER A 379 33.36 38.22 16.97
N ASN A 380 33.05 39.52 17.07
CA ASN A 380 31.95 40.14 16.33
C ASN A 380 32.24 40.22 14.84
N GLU A 381 33.48 40.49 14.44
CA GLU A 381 33.91 40.45 13.04
C GLU A 381 33.80 39.02 12.47
N GLU A 382 34.32 38.01 13.18
CA GLU A 382 34.15 36.59 12.81
C GLU A 382 32.68 36.18 12.78
N ARG A 383 31.86 36.60 13.75
CA ARG A 383 30.42 36.34 13.72
C ARG A 383 29.73 37.03 12.56
N SER A 384 30.15 38.25 12.19
CA SER A 384 29.57 38.98 11.08
C SER A 384 29.89 38.33 9.73
N THR A 385 31.12 37.83 9.57
CA THR A 385 31.57 37.12 8.36
C THR A 385 30.88 35.78 8.24
N LEU A 386 30.83 34.98 9.31
CA LEU A 386 30.08 33.72 9.35
C LEU A 386 28.57 33.94 9.15
N GLN A 387 27.98 35.01 9.70
CA GLN A 387 26.57 35.33 9.45
C GLN A 387 26.31 35.75 8.00
N ALA A 388 27.25 36.47 7.36
CA ALA A 388 27.15 36.82 5.96
C ALA A 388 27.25 35.56 5.06
N GLU A 389 28.17 34.65 5.37
CA GLU A 389 28.31 33.38 4.66
C GLU A 389 27.10 32.47 4.86
N ILE A 390 26.56 32.36 6.08
CA ILE A 390 25.32 31.62 6.36
C ILE A 390 24.14 32.24 5.58
N LYS A 391 24.03 33.57 5.52
CA LYS A 391 22.97 34.23 4.72
C LYS A 391 23.14 33.95 3.22
N GLN A 392 24.37 33.96 2.72
CA GLN A 392 24.67 33.65 1.32
C GLN A 392 24.36 32.19 0.98
N LEU A 393 24.76 31.24 1.84
CA LEU A 393 24.47 29.82 1.68
C LEU A 393 22.97 29.52 1.80
N LYS A 394 22.27 30.15 2.75
CA LYS A 394 20.80 30.07 2.85
C LYS A 394 20.10 30.62 1.62
N GLY A 395 20.52 31.79 1.11
CA GLY A 395 19.95 32.35 -0.12
C GLY A 395 20.16 31.46 -1.35
N ARG A 396 21.30 30.75 -1.44
CA ARG A 396 21.54 29.77 -2.51
C ARG A 396 20.67 28.52 -2.37
N LEU A 397 20.51 28.02 -1.14
CA LEU A 397 19.69 26.84 -0.86
C LEU A 397 18.19 27.13 -1.10
N ASP A 398 17.70 28.24 -0.53
CA ASP A 398 16.31 28.67 -0.68
C ASP A 398 15.97 28.96 -2.15
N GLY A 399 16.88 29.60 -2.91
CA GLY A 399 16.68 29.83 -4.34
C GLY A 399 16.57 28.54 -5.16
N THR A 400 17.42 27.55 -4.89
CA THR A 400 17.37 26.26 -5.61
C THR A 400 16.16 25.42 -5.24
N ASP A 401 15.76 25.44 -3.97
CA ASP A 401 14.62 24.65 -3.49
C ASP A 401 13.30 25.28 -3.90
N GLN A 402 13.21 26.62 -3.95
CA GLN A 402 12.02 27.35 -4.39
C GLN A 402 11.80 27.23 -5.89
N ASP A 403 12.86 27.32 -6.71
CA ASP A 403 12.76 27.06 -8.16
C ASP A 403 12.39 25.60 -8.46
N ARG A 404 12.86 24.66 -7.65
CA ARG A 404 12.52 23.24 -7.78
C ARG A 404 11.07 22.98 -7.37
N ALA A 405 10.61 23.58 -6.28
CA ALA A 405 9.24 23.49 -5.81
C ALA A 405 8.26 24.08 -6.84
N ASP A 406 8.56 25.27 -7.39
CA ASP A 406 7.74 25.94 -8.40
C ASP A 406 7.64 25.11 -9.69
N ARG A 407 8.71 24.44 -10.11
CA ARG A 407 8.68 23.54 -11.27
C ARG A 407 7.80 22.32 -11.00
N SER A 408 7.97 21.67 -9.85
CA SER A 408 7.15 20.52 -9.47
C SER A 408 5.68 20.91 -9.28
N GLU A 409 5.37 22.11 -8.80
CA GLU A 409 3.99 22.59 -8.69
C GLU A 409 3.35 22.80 -10.06
N ARG A 410 4.07 23.38 -11.02
CA ARG A 410 3.59 23.53 -12.41
C ARG A 410 3.37 22.18 -13.08
N GLU A 411 4.27 21.23 -12.89
CA GLU A 411 4.11 19.85 -13.40
C GLU A 411 2.89 19.17 -12.79
N LEU A 412 2.66 19.32 -11.47
CA LEU A 412 1.48 18.79 -10.80
C LEU A 412 0.18 19.42 -11.31
N GLN A 413 0.16 20.74 -11.52
CA GLN A 413 -0.99 21.43 -12.10
C GLN A 413 -1.27 20.96 -13.54
N GLN A 414 -0.23 20.75 -14.34
CA GLN A 414 -0.35 20.24 -15.71
C GLN A 414 -0.91 18.80 -15.71
N VAL A 415 -0.40 17.91 -14.86
CA VAL A 415 -0.88 16.53 -14.76
C VAL A 415 -2.31 16.49 -14.24
N ARG A 416 -2.69 17.34 -13.29
CA ARG A 416 -4.08 17.47 -12.83
C ARG A 416 -5.02 17.90 -13.95
N ALA A 417 -4.66 18.92 -14.72
CA ALA A 417 -5.46 19.37 -15.86
C ALA A 417 -5.60 18.27 -16.93
N GLN A 418 -4.54 17.49 -17.18
CA GLN A 418 -4.58 16.34 -18.09
C GLN A 418 -5.51 15.23 -17.57
N LEU A 419 -5.43 14.89 -16.28
CA LEU A 419 -6.31 13.89 -15.66
C LEU A 419 -7.78 14.32 -15.66
N GLU A 420 -8.06 15.60 -15.40
CA GLU A 420 -9.42 16.15 -15.49
C GLU A 420 -9.95 16.09 -16.94
N SER A 421 -9.12 16.48 -17.92
CA SER A 421 -9.45 16.35 -19.34
C SER A 421 -9.72 14.89 -19.73
N GLU A 422 -8.88 13.94 -19.29
CA GLU A 422 -9.08 12.52 -19.57
C GLU A 422 -10.33 11.97 -18.90
N ALA A 423 -10.62 12.37 -17.66
CA ALA A 423 -11.83 11.97 -16.95
C ALA A 423 -13.10 12.48 -17.65
N THR A 424 -13.09 13.70 -18.18
CA THR A 424 -14.22 14.22 -18.97
C THR A 424 -14.38 13.47 -20.30
N ALA A 425 -13.27 13.17 -21.00
CA ALA A 425 -13.29 12.38 -22.23
C ALA A 425 -13.83 10.96 -21.99
N ARG A 426 -13.41 10.31 -20.89
CA ARG A 426 -13.92 8.99 -20.50
C ARG A 426 -15.43 9.01 -20.24
N ARG A 427 -15.94 10.00 -19.51
CA ARG A 427 -17.39 10.14 -19.28
C ARG A 427 -18.17 10.30 -20.58
N ILE A 428 -17.71 11.15 -21.50
CA ILE A 428 -18.36 11.33 -22.80
C ILE A 428 -18.39 10.03 -23.60
N LEU A 429 -17.32 9.24 -23.56
CA LEU A 429 -17.25 7.94 -24.23
C LEU A 429 -18.17 6.90 -23.56
N GLU A 430 -18.22 6.87 -22.23
CA GLU A 430 -19.14 6.01 -21.46
C GLU A 430 -20.60 6.33 -21.77
N ASP A 431 -20.97 7.62 -21.83
CA ASP A 431 -22.32 8.07 -22.19
C ASP A 431 -22.69 7.66 -23.61
N ARG A 432 -21.80 7.86 -24.59
CA ARG A 432 -22.01 7.42 -25.98
C ARG A 432 -22.15 5.91 -26.12
N HIS A 433 -21.35 5.16 -25.37
CA HIS A 433 -21.43 3.70 -25.39
C HIS A 433 -22.75 3.21 -24.77
N ALA A 434 -23.23 3.87 -23.71
CA ALA A 434 -24.54 3.58 -23.12
C ALA A 434 -25.70 3.88 -24.09
N GLU A 435 -25.62 4.98 -24.84
CA GLU A 435 -26.59 5.34 -25.89
C GLU A 435 -26.59 4.29 -27.03
N MET A 436 -25.42 3.91 -27.51
CA MET A 436 -25.28 2.89 -28.55
C MET A 436 -25.83 1.52 -28.12
N LEU A 437 -25.63 1.12 -26.86
CA LEU A 437 -26.22 -0.11 -26.33
C LEU A 437 -27.74 -0.04 -26.27
N ALA A 438 -28.30 1.11 -25.90
CA ALA A 438 -29.75 1.32 -25.90
C ALA A 438 -30.32 1.21 -27.32
N ASP A 439 -29.65 1.76 -28.33
CA ASP A 439 -30.04 1.70 -29.75
C ASP A 439 -29.93 0.28 -30.33
N ILE A 440 -28.91 -0.49 -29.92
CA ILE A 440 -28.80 -1.90 -30.30
C ILE A 440 -29.98 -2.70 -29.71
N ASP A 441 -30.36 -2.42 -28.46
CA ASP A 441 -31.47 -3.10 -27.81
C ASP A 441 -32.84 -2.70 -28.39
N THR A 442 -33.03 -1.45 -28.84
CA THR A 442 -34.24 -1.06 -29.58
C THR A 442 -34.29 -1.77 -30.92
N SER A 443 -33.20 -1.75 -31.70
CA SER A 443 -33.10 -2.43 -33.00
C SER A 443 -33.35 -3.94 -32.89
N ARG A 444 -32.84 -4.59 -31.83
CA ARG A 444 -33.11 -6.01 -31.54
C ARG A 444 -34.58 -6.27 -31.25
N ARG A 445 -35.24 -5.40 -30.50
CA ARG A 445 -36.67 -5.51 -30.19
C ARG A 445 -37.52 -5.34 -31.45
N GLU A 446 -37.19 -4.37 -32.29
CA GLU A 446 -37.86 -4.13 -33.58
C GLU A 446 -37.69 -5.32 -34.53
N LEU A 447 -36.47 -5.87 -34.64
CA LEU A 447 -36.19 -7.03 -35.48
C LEU A 447 -36.93 -8.29 -34.97
N ALA A 448 -36.99 -8.51 -33.65
CA ALA A 448 -37.76 -9.60 -33.08
C ALA A 448 -39.26 -9.46 -33.36
N GLN A 449 -39.79 -8.24 -33.30
CA GLN A 449 -41.19 -7.95 -33.63
C GLN A 449 -41.49 -8.18 -35.11
N ALA A 450 -40.62 -7.70 -36.01
CA ALA A 450 -40.76 -7.91 -37.45
C ALA A 450 -40.70 -9.39 -37.83
N LEU A 451 -39.81 -10.17 -37.22
CA LEU A 451 -39.75 -11.61 -37.41
C LEU A 451 -41.03 -12.30 -36.92
N ALA A 452 -41.54 -11.93 -35.74
CA ALA A 452 -42.79 -12.47 -35.22
C ALA A 452 -43.97 -12.17 -36.18
N GLU A 453 -44.05 -10.95 -36.70
CA GLU A 453 -45.07 -10.57 -37.67
C GLU A 453 -44.94 -11.37 -38.98
N ALA A 454 -43.74 -11.49 -39.53
CA ALA A 454 -43.48 -12.30 -40.73
C ALA A 454 -43.87 -13.78 -40.53
N THR A 455 -43.58 -14.36 -39.35
CA THR A 455 -44.00 -15.75 -39.07
C THR A 455 -45.53 -15.88 -39.01
N ASN A 456 -46.24 -14.90 -38.45
CA ASN A 456 -47.69 -14.90 -38.40
C ASN A 456 -48.31 -14.72 -39.79
N GLN A 457 -47.75 -13.85 -40.63
CA GLN A 457 -48.15 -13.70 -42.04
C GLN A 457 -47.90 -14.98 -42.85
N THR A 458 -46.80 -15.69 -42.57
CA THR A 458 -46.51 -16.98 -43.23
C THR A 458 -47.54 -18.04 -42.84
N LYS A 459 -47.89 -18.12 -41.55
CA LYS A 459 -48.94 -19.04 -41.05
C LYS A 459 -50.30 -18.72 -41.65
N SER A 460 -50.68 -17.44 -41.74
CA SER A 460 -51.96 -17.06 -42.35
C SER A 460 -51.98 -17.38 -43.85
N ALA A 461 -50.88 -17.15 -44.57
CA ALA A 461 -50.75 -17.53 -45.97
C ALA A 461 -50.84 -19.05 -46.18
N GLU A 462 -50.28 -19.85 -45.27
CA GLU A 462 -50.37 -21.31 -45.33
C GLU A 462 -51.81 -21.81 -45.10
N VAL A 463 -52.52 -21.24 -44.12
CA VAL A 463 -53.95 -21.54 -43.89
C VAL A 463 -54.78 -21.20 -45.11
N LEU A 464 -54.57 -20.03 -45.72
CA LEU A 464 -55.26 -19.64 -46.95
C LEU A 464 -54.96 -20.58 -48.12
N ARG A 465 -53.71 -21.06 -48.26
CA ARG A 465 -53.34 -22.06 -49.27
C ARG A 465 -54.07 -23.39 -49.03
N GLN A 466 -54.17 -23.84 -47.79
CA GLN A 466 -54.91 -25.06 -47.44
C GLN A 466 -56.40 -24.93 -47.76
N GLN A 467 -57.02 -23.80 -47.39
CA GLN A 467 -58.42 -23.51 -47.73
C GLN A 467 -58.65 -23.47 -49.24
N LEU A 468 -57.74 -22.89 -50.01
CA LEU A 468 -57.82 -22.84 -51.47
C LEU A 468 -57.68 -24.24 -52.08
N ALA A 469 -56.76 -25.07 -51.57
CA ALA A 469 -56.62 -26.45 -51.99
C ALA A 469 -57.88 -27.28 -51.70
N GLN A 470 -58.47 -27.11 -50.51
CA GLN A 470 -59.74 -27.76 -50.15
C GLN A 470 -60.88 -27.32 -51.08
N ALA A 471 -61.05 -26.01 -51.31
CA ALA A 471 -62.08 -25.48 -52.20
C ALA A 471 -61.92 -25.99 -53.64
N ARG A 472 -60.68 -26.18 -54.13
CA ARG A 472 -60.41 -26.80 -55.43
C ARG A 472 -60.83 -28.26 -55.47
N SER A 473 -60.54 -29.04 -54.42
CA SER A 473 -60.97 -30.44 -54.32
C SER A 473 -62.49 -30.55 -54.30
N GLU A 474 -63.17 -29.73 -53.49
CA GLU A 474 -64.64 -29.71 -53.41
C GLU A 474 -65.26 -29.31 -54.77
N PHE A 475 -64.64 -28.37 -55.49
CA PHE A 475 -65.07 -28.00 -56.84
C PHE A 475 -64.90 -29.13 -57.85
N GLU A 476 -63.79 -29.88 -57.80
CA GLU A 476 -63.59 -31.06 -58.64
C GLU A 476 -64.64 -32.16 -58.36
N ASP A 477 -64.98 -32.39 -57.09
CA ASP A 477 -66.03 -33.34 -56.69
C ASP A 477 -67.41 -32.92 -57.20
N VAL A 478 -67.76 -31.62 -57.10
CA VAL A 478 -69.01 -31.07 -57.65
C VAL A 478 -69.04 -31.25 -59.17
N LYS A 479 -67.93 -30.97 -59.86
CA LYS A 479 -67.84 -31.14 -61.31
C LYS A 479 -67.98 -32.61 -61.73
N ALA A 480 -67.43 -33.54 -60.97
CA ALA A 480 -67.61 -34.97 -61.19
C ALA A 480 -69.07 -35.41 -60.96
N LEU A 481 -69.73 -34.87 -59.93
CA LEU A 481 -71.16 -35.08 -59.69
C LEU A 481 -72.03 -34.51 -60.81
N GLU A 482 -71.74 -33.29 -61.29
CA GLU A 482 -72.41 -32.69 -62.44
C GLU A 482 -72.27 -33.55 -63.68
N ALA A 483 -71.06 -34.02 -64.00
CA ALA A 483 -70.81 -34.92 -65.14
C ALA A 483 -71.56 -36.25 -65.02
N ARG A 484 -71.65 -36.82 -63.81
CA ARG A 484 -72.43 -38.04 -63.56
C ARG A 484 -73.93 -37.78 -63.70
N ASN A 485 -74.41 -36.64 -63.24
CA ASN A 485 -75.82 -36.27 -63.32
C ASN A 485 -76.21 -35.95 -64.78
N SER A 486 -75.37 -35.25 -65.54
CA SER A 486 -75.59 -35.01 -66.97
C SER A 486 -75.58 -36.31 -67.77
N ALA A 487 -74.70 -37.26 -67.44
CA ALA A 487 -74.71 -38.59 -68.07
C ALA A 487 -76.01 -39.37 -67.75
N LYS A 488 -76.51 -39.26 -66.52
CA LYS A 488 -77.77 -39.89 -66.10
C LYS A 488 -79.00 -39.24 -66.74
N VAL A 489 -79.01 -37.91 -66.89
CA VAL A 489 -80.06 -37.18 -67.62
C VAL A 489 -80.03 -37.57 -69.10
N ALA A 490 -78.84 -37.67 -69.71
CA ALA A 490 -78.70 -38.13 -71.08
C ALA A 490 -79.21 -39.57 -71.26
N SER A 491 -78.92 -40.48 -70.33
CA SER A 491 -79.46 -41.86 -70.40
C SER A 491 -80.98 -41.87 -70.26
N LEU A 492 -81.55 -41.08 -69.35
CA LEU A 492 -83.00 -40.99 -69.17
C LEU A 492 -83.71 -40.37 -70.39
N LEU A 493 -83.10 -39.39 -71.05
CA LEU A 493 -83.60 -38.84 -72.31
C LEU A 493 -83.55 -39.89 -73.43
N GLN A 494 -82.48 -40.68 -73.50
CA GLN A 494 -82.37 -41.79 -74.44
C GLN A 494 -83.42 -42.89 -74.15
N ASP A 495 -83.63 -43.26 -72.89
CA ASP A 495 -84.68 -44.20 -72.48
C ASP A 495 -86.09 -43.62 -72.80
N GLN A 496 -86.28 -42.30 -72.67
CA GLN A 496 -87.51 -41.62 -73.09
C GLN A 496 -87.70 -41.65 -74.61
N GLU A 497 -86.66 -41.38 -75.40
CA GLU A 497 -86.72 -41.50 -76.86
C GLU A 497 -87.02 -42.93 -77.29
N ASP A 498 -86.40 -43.94 -76.66
CA ASP A 498 -86.65 -45.35 -76.95
C ASP A 498 -88.06 -45.77 -76.53
N THR A 499 -88.59 -45.27 -75.41
CA THR A 499 -90.00 -45.50 -75.03
C THR A 499 -90.98 -44.79 -75.95
N PHE A 500 -90.69 -43.56 -76.41
CA PHE A 500 -91.49 -42.88 -77.43
C PHE A 500 -91.45 -43.61 -78.77
N ARG A 501 -90.29 -44.10 -79.23
CA ARG A 501 -90.18 -44.96 -80.43
C ARG A 501 -90.98 -46.26 -80.27
N ASN A 502 -90.93 -46.88 -79.09
CA ASN A 502 -91.73 -48.07 -78.81
C ASN A 502 -93.23 -47.78 -78.82
N LEU A 503 -93.66 -46.63 -78.29
CA LEU A 503 -95.05 -46.18 -78.35
C LEU A 503 -95.50 -45.80 -79.76
N GLU A 504 -94.65 -45.16 -80.58
CA GLU A 504 -94.92 -44.91 -82.01
C GLU A 504 -95.01 -46.21 -82.81
N SER A 505 -94.23 -47.23 -82.45
CA SER A 505 -94.32 -48.56 -83.07
C SER A 505 -95.59 -49.32 -82.65
N GLN A 506 -96.12 -49.06 -81.45
CA GLN A 506 -97.39 -49.63 -80.97
C GLN A 506 -98.63 -48.88 -81.48
N ALA A 507 -98.51 -47.62 -81.91
CA ALA A 507 -99.60 -46.84 -82.50
C ALA A 507 -99.78 -47.04 -84.02
N ARG A 508 -98.96 -47.90 -84.66
CA ARG A 508 -99.01 -48.24 -86.10
C ARG A 508 -99.49 -49.68 -86.39
N LEU A 509 -100.07 -50.35 -85.40
CA LEU A 509 -100.85 -51.59 -85.52
C LEU A 509 -102.28 -51.31 -85.08
#